data_AF-A0A252E2H0-F1
#
_entry.id   AF-A0A252E2H0-F1
#
_cell.length_a   1.000
_cell.length_b   1.000
_cell.length_c   1.000
_cell.angle_alpha   90.00
_cell.angle_beta   90.00
_cell.angle_gamma   90.00
#
_symmetry.space_group_name_H-M   'P 1'
#
loop_
_entity.id
_entity.type
_entity.pdbx_description
1 polymer ?
#
loop_
_entity_poly.entity_id
_entity_poly.type
_entity_poly.pdbx_seq_one_letter_code
_entity_poly.pdbx_strand_id
1 'polypeptide(L)' 'MSNPEYPKNDINSVGFPEGQLLGNGASADECADISAAYHLGKPLPVSDNETVNRVSDRLTQTSGYGQHSDWGDDE' A
#
# COMPACT_ATOMS: atom_id res chain seq x y z
N MET A 1 -20.04 -9.62 25.57
CA MET A 1 -18.89 -8.70 25.45
C MET A 1 -18.65 -8.53 23.96
N SER A 2 -19.11 -7.41 23.40
CA SER A 2 -19.03 -7.15 21.96
C SER A 2 -17.64 -6.61 21.66
N ASN A 3 -16.75 -7.47 21.16
CA ASN A 3 -15.50 -7.03 20.57
C ASN A 3 -15.89 -6.27 19.29
N PRO A 4 -15.57 -4.98 19.10
CA PRO A 4 -15.75 -4.36 17.80
C PRO A 4 -14.87 -5.15 16.84
N GLU A 5 -15.52 -5.91 15.96
CA GLU A 5 -14.87 -6.52 14.82
C GLU A 5 -14.35 -5.35 13.98
N TYR A 6 -13.10 -4.96 14.23
CA TYR A 6 -12.33 -4.23 13.24
C TYR A 6 -12.54 -4.99 11.94
N PRO A 7 -13.00 -4.34 10.85
CA PRO A 7 -13.13 -5.01 9.58
C PRO A 7 -11.80 -5.71 9.35
N LYS A 8 -11.86 -7.05 9.29
CA LYS A 8 -10.71 -7.88 8.95
C LYS A 8 -10.35 -7.44 7.55
N ASN A 9 -9.43 -6.50 7.52
CA ASN A 9 -8.85 -5.98 6.31
C ASN A 9 -8.16 -7.20 5.74
N ASP A 10 -8.71 -7.72 4.64
CA ASP A 10 -8.26 -8.91 3.92
C ASP A 10 -6.90 -8.60 3.25
N ILE A 11 -5.92 -8.19 4.06
CA ILE A 11 -4.52 -7.93 3.67
C ILE A 11 -3.79 -9.27 3.44
N ASN A 12 -4.45 -10.41 3.67
CA ASN A 12 -3.97 -11.72 3.23
C ASN A 12 -4.25 -12.00 1.74
N SER A 13 -5.01 -11.13 1.06
CA SER A 13 -5.01 -11.12 -0.40
C SER A 13 -3.72 -10.48 -0.87
N VAL A 14 -2.98 -11.15 -1.75
CA VAL A 14 -1.63 -10.80 -2.25
C VAL A 14 -1.64 -9.52 -3.14
N GLY A 15 -2.65 -8.68 -3.00
CA GLY A 15 -2.94 -7.54 -3.86
C GLY A 15 -2.73 -6.20 -3.18
N PHE A 16 -2.41 -5.20 -4.00
CA PHE A 16 -2.33 -3.80 -3.58
C PHE A 16 -3.72 -3.31 -3.13
N PRO A 17 -3.88 -2.74 -1.91
CA PRO A 17 -5.18 -2.34 -1.37
C PRO A 17 -5.62 -0.97 -1.91
N GLU A 18 -5.85 -0.90 -3.21
CA GLU A 18 -6.25 0.31 -3.94
C GLU A 18 -7.48 0.98 -3.33
N GLY A 19 -8.48 0.18 -2.93
CA GLY A 19 -9.70 0.66 -2.28
C GLY A 19 -9.47 1.35 -0.93
N GLN A 20 -8.40 1.00 -0.19
CA GLN A 20 -8.06 1.71 1.03
C GLN A 20 -7.48 3.10 0.75
N LEU A 21 -6.63 3.22 -0.27
CA LEU A 21 -6.01 4.51 -0.61
C LEU A 21 -7.07 5.48 -1.14
N LEU A 22 -7.86 5.04 -2.13
CA LEU A 22 -8.96 5.84 -2.68
C LEU A 22 -9.99 6.20 -1.61
N GLY A 23 -10.33 5.25 -0.72
CA GLY A 23 -11.27 5.47 0.38
C GLY A 23 -10.76 6.45 1.46
N ASN A 24 -9.44 6.63 1.58
CA ASN A 24 -8.82 7.59 2.52
C ASN A 24 -8.47 8.94 1.86
N GLY A 25 -8.94 9.16 0.63
CA GLY A 25 -8.78 10.44 -0.08
C GLY A 25 -7.48 10.55 -0.88
N ALA A 26 -6.86 9.42 -1.27
CA ALA A 26 -5.89 9.43 -2.35
C ALA A 26 -6.61 9.67 -3.69
N SER A 27 -5.99 10.43 -4.57
CA SER A 27 -6.44 10.56 -5.96
C SER A 27 -6.17 9.26 -6.73
N ALA A 28 -6.86 9.06 -7.86
CA ALA A 28 -6.61 7.90 -8.73
C ALA A 28 -5.16 7.86 -9.22
N ASP A 29 -4.59 9.00 -9.62
CA ASP A 29 -3.19 9.13 -10.02
C ASP A 29 -2.22 8.80 -8.88
N GLU A 30 -2.43 9.36 -7.69
CA GLU A 30 -1.59 9.05 -6.51
C GLU A 30 -1.65 7.55 -6.17
N CYS A 31 -2.84 6.96 -6.27
CA CYS A 31 -3.02 5.55 -6.01
C CYS A 31 -2.28 4.69 -7.05
N ALA A 32 -2.29 5.09 -8.32
CA ALA A 32 -1.53 4.45 -9.38
C ALA A 32 -0.01 4.58 -9.20
N ASP A 33 0.48 5.76 -8.78
CA ASP A 33 1.91 5.96 -8.49
C ASP A 33 2.37 5.11 -7.30
N ILE A 34 1.58 5.06 -6.23
CA ILE A 34 1.85 4.23 -5.05
C ILE A 34 1.79 2.74 -5.42
N SER A 35 0.85 2.31 -6.27
CA SER A 35 0.74 0.91 -6.70
C SER A 35 1.93 0.48 -7.55
N ALA A 36 2.36 1.33 -8.48
CA ALA A 36 3.54 1.09 -9.30
C ALA A 36 4.79 0.97 -8.43
N ALA A 37 5.01 1.92 -7.51
CA ALA A 37 6.14 1.88 -6.59
C ALA A 37 6.09 0.66 -5.67
N TYR A 38 4.91 0.32 -5.14
CA TYR A 38 4.68 -0.85 -4.30
C TYR A 38 5.06 -2.16 -5.00
N HIS A 39 4.61 -2.36 -6.24
CA HIS A 39 4.93 -3.60 -6.96
C HIS A 39 6.40 -3.68 -7.36
N LEU A 40 7.04 -2.54 -7.65
CA LEU A 40 8.45 -2.43 -8.01
C LEU A 40 9.42 -2.39 -6.81
N GLY A 41 8.91 -2.35 -5.57
CA GLY A 41 9.71 -2.24 -4.35
C GLY A 41 10.45 -0.91 -4.22
N LYS A 42 10.01 0.12 -4.95
CA LYS A 42 10.60 1.45 -4.93
C LYS A 42 10.04 2.28 -3.78
N PRO A 43 10.81 3.29 -3.29
CA PRO A 43 10.31 4.23 -2.30
C PRO A 43 8.93 4.77 -2.71
N LEU A 44 7.95 4.59 -1.85
CA LEU A 44 6.58 5.04 -2.12
C LEU A 44 6.54 6.57 -2.15
N PRO A 45 5.79 7.18 -3.09
CA PRO A 45 5.67 8.63 -3.17
C PRO A 45 4.95 9.17 -1.93
N VAL A 46 5.37 10.37 -1.51
CA VAL A 46 4.75 11.09 -0.40
C VAL A 46 3.59 11.89 -0.95
N SER A 47 2.40 11.67 -0.41
CA SER A 47 1.19 12.44 -0.67
C SER A 47 1.04 13.59 0.31
N ASP A 48 0.26 14.61 -0.06
CA ASP A 48 -0.12 15.70 0.86
C ASP A 48 -1.09 15.22 1.97
N ASN A 49 -1.68 14.02 1.81
CA ASN A 49 -2.58 13.40 2.75
C ASN A 49 -1.81 12.50 3.74
N GLU A 50 -1.73 12.93 5.01
CA GLU A 50 -1.04 12.19 6.07
C GLU A 50 -1.60 10.76 6.26
N THR A 51 -2.90 10.56 6.03
CA THR A 51 -3.51 9.23 6.15
C THR A 51 -3.02 8.30 5.04
N VAL A 52 -2.91 8.83 3.82
CA VAL A 52 -2.35 8.09 2.67
C VAL A 52 -0.90 7.73 2.95
N ASN A 53 -0.10 8.65 3.48
CA ASN A 53 1.30 8.37 3.85
C ASN A 53 1.43 7.26 4.90
N ARG A 54 0.55 7.22 5.91
CA ARG A 54 0.54 6.14 6.90
C ARG A 54 0.16 4.80 6.31
N VAL A 55 -0.80 4.79 5.38
CA VAL A 55 -1.17 3.56 4.65
C VAL A 55 0.00 3.10 3.80
N SER A 56 0.60 3.99 3.02
CA SER A 56 1.79 3.72 2.21
C SER A 56 2.95 3.17 3.04
N ASP A 57 3.30 3.80 4.16
CA ASP A 57 4.36 3.30 5.06
C ASP A 57 4.09 1.86 5.50
N ARG A 58 2.83 1.56 5.88
CA ARG A 58 2.43 0.20 6.27
C ARG A 58 2.48 -0.78 5.09
N LEU A 59 2.25 -0.34 3.86
CA LEU A 59 2.38 -1.18 2.67
C LEU A 59 3.81 -1.71 2.52
N THR A 60 4.83 -0.90 2.82
CA THR A 60 6.25 -1.35 2.77
C THR A 60 6.56 -2.50 3.73
N GLN A 61 5.73 -2.68 4.75
CA GLN A 61 5.86 -3.75 5.76
C GLN A 61 5.06 -5.01 5.40
N THR A 62 4.34 -5.01 4.27
CA THR A 62 3.54 -6.16 3.81
C THR A 62 4.35 -7.06 2.87
N SER A 63 4.04 -8.35 2.84
CA SER A 63 4.74 -9.34 2.01
C SER A 63 4.56 -9.16 0.50
N GLY A 64 3.64 -8.29 0.05
CA GLY A 64 3.46 -7.98 -1.36
C GLY A 64 4.27 -6.77 -1.84
N TYR A 65 4.89 -6.01 -0.93
CA TYR A 65 5.78 -4.92 -1.31
C TYR A 65 7.00 -5.48 -2.02
N GLY A 66 7.23 -4.98 -3.23
CA GLY A 66 8.31 -5.41 -4.08
C GLY A 66 8.18 -6.84 -4.60
N GLN A 67 6.98 -7.41 -4.63
CA GLN A 67 6.76 -8.76 -5.15
C GLN A 67 7.17 -8.91 -6.63
N HIS A 68 7.10 -7.82 -7.40
CA HIS A 68 7.54 -7.78 -8.80
C HIS A 68 8.81 -6.94 -8.97
N SER A 69 9.56 -6.73 -7.87
CA SER A 69 10.84 -6.04 -7.96
C SER A 69 11.82 -6.90 -8.73
N ASP A 70 12.10 -6.49 -9.96
CA ASP A 70 13.39 -6.71 -10.62
C ASP A 70 14.43 -5.69 -10.11
N TRP A 71 14.23 -5.19 -8.88
CA TRP A 71 14.98 -4.13 -8.24
C TRP A 71 15.67 -4.75 -7.01
N GLY A 72 16.74 -5.51 -7.26
CA GLY A 72 17.60 -6.06 -6.20
C GLY A 72 17.98 -7.53 -6.30
N ASP A 73 18.28 -8.04 -7.51
CA ASP A 73 19.41 -8.99 -7.65
C ASP A 73 20.55 -8.16 -8.27
N ASP A 74 21.15 -7.31 -7.43
CA ASP A 74 22.42 -6.65 -7.73
C ASP A 74 23.21 -6.65 -6.41
N GLU A 75 23.89 -7.79 -6.22
CA GLU A 75 25.10 -8.10 -5.42
C GLU A 75 25.13 -7.89 -3.89
#